data_AF-A0A8H7PHD0-F1
#
_entry.id   AF-A0A8H7PHD0-F1
#
_cell.length_a   1.000
_cell.length_b   1.000
_cell.length_c   1.000
_cell.angle_alpha   90.00
_cell.angle_beta   90.00
_cell.angle_gamma   90.00
#
_symmetry.space_group_name_H-M   'P 1'
#
loop_
_entity.id
_entity.type
_entity.pdbx_description
1 polymer ?
#
loop_
_entity_poly.entity_id
_entity_poly.type
_entity_poly.pdbx_seq_one_letter_code
_entity_poly.pdbx_strand_id
1 'polypeptide(L)'
;MPQPIKKRKRGEVSGPRKDQDYKATVQKIKVLEAGLSDRANLNNLVEIFEIAKGNHAGVTSAGIHALHRVYTSLLLKGDLKRQKKVESSKATVNNWLRENYNTYINFLCELLHHDEPGLQRPALNILINLLKTETENLSTLRKKHSFANDFYYRVVEAVLHNTNFSQPLQAEYVGKYLNVYDDLRYYFFKNAADILNAAVEGNSKPDSESPKKKKKSNLSASSLNTLVQNTFAVVEGIRTMPTSSSEVDEFWCGHPDPAYEAKVKAEPDAFADSSDEEEDEDTTETKQGEGRKHTLLRLSTHKKALQNCWLAFMKLPLPNDIYKKTLLIMHKRIIPHMTDPRLLMDFLTDSYNAGGAISLLALNSLFTLIIDYNLDYPDFYHKLYRLLDANVMHVKYRSRFFRLVDLFLQSSHLPASLVAAFIKRMARLSLTAPPAGTVILIAMIYNLLKRHPSCMVLIHRDAVDSADADAFDENETDPYKCGAIDSSLWELQTLADHYYPNVATLAKIFSEQFTKPSYNLEDFLDHTYITFLEKELTRKRKKDPALAFEKPSSLFPALEAVGPTDEDDETETPELQDTSAAKWSLWAF
;
A
#
# COMPACT_ATOMS: atom_id res chain seq x y z
N MET A 1 5.08 -1.72 -45.67
CA MET A 1 5.23 -0.30 -45.31
C MET A 1 3.85 0.31 -45.10
N PRO A 2 3.44 0.58 -43.84
CA PRO A 2 2.12 1.13 -43.54
C PRO A 2 2.14 2.65 -43.34
N GLN A 3 1.03 3.27 -43.71
CA GLN A 3 0.80 4.72 -43.80
C GLN A 3 0.70 5.42 -42.44
N PRO A 4 1.04 6.72 -42.36
CA PRO A 4 0.94 7.51 -41.12
C PRO A 4 -0.49 7.98 -40.82
N ILE A 5 -0.81 7.89 -39.53
CA ILE A 5 -2.08 8.21 -38.87
C ILE A 5 -2.40 9.71 -38.99
N LYS A 6 -3.63 10.01 -39.43
CA LYS A 6 -4.22 11.35 -39.53
C LYS A 6 -4.26 12.04 -38.16
N LYS A 7 -3.58 13.19 -38.06
CA LYS A 7 -3.77 14.18 -36.98
C LYS A 7 -5.23 14.66 -36.98
N ARG A 8 -5.98 14.37 -35.91
CA ARG A 8 -7.31 14.94 -35.67
C ARG A 8 -7.18 16.43 -35.36
N LYS A 9 -7.96 17.22 -36.10
CA LYS A 9 -8.04 18.69 -36.06
C LYS A 9 -8.30 19.21 -34.65
N ARG A 10 -7.51 20.21 -34.28
CA ARG A 10 -7.71 21.19 -33.21
C ARG A 10 -9.10 21.81 -33.40
N GLY A 11 -10.00 21.61 -32.44
CA GLY A 11 -11.33 22.24 -32.43
C GLY A 11 -11.20 23.76 -32.44
N GLU A 12 -12.04 24.38 -33.26
CA GLU A 12 -12.06 25.81 -33.53
C GLU A 12 -12.31 26.64 -32.27
N VAL A 13 -11.51 27.70 -32.19
CA VAL A 13 -11.45 28.69 -31.12
C VAL A 13 -12.71 29.55 -31.14
N SER A 14 -13.45 29.55 -30.04
CA SER A 14 -14.48 30.56 -29.79
C SER A 14 -13.83 31.90 -29.39
N GLY A 15 -13.58 32.78 -30.36
CA GLY A 15 -13.60 34.26 -30.27
C GLY A 15 -12.58 35.01 -29.39
N PRO A 16 -11.88 36.05 -29.90
CA PRO A 16 -10.94 36.91 -29.16
C PRO A 16 -11.59 37.84 -28.10
N ARG A 17 -12.91 37.79 -27.90
CA ARG A 17 -13.63 38.61 -26.90
C ARG A 17 -13.53 38.06 -25.48
N LYS A 18 -13.44 36.74 -25.29
CA LYS A 18 -13.37 36.13 -23.94
C LYS A 18 -12.00 36.34 -23.26
N ASP A 19 -10.92 36.36 -24.03
CA ASP A 19 -9.56 36.59 -23.52
C ASP A 19 -9.29 38.06 -23.13
N GLN A 20 -9.99 39.02 -23.75
CA GLN A 20 -9.93 40.43 -23.37
C GLN A 20 -10.68 40.69 -22.06
N ASP A 21 -11.86 40.08 -21.87
CA ASP A 21 -12.62 40.12 -20.61
C ASP A 21 -11.83 39.47 -19.46
N TYR A 22 -11.10 38.38 -19.75
CA TYR A 22 -10.20 37.73 -18.80
C TYR A 22 -9.09 38.66 -18.28
N LYS A 23 -8.38 39.35 -19.18
CA LYS A 23 -7.31 40.29 -18.77
C LYS A 23 -7.86 41.51 -18.05
N ALA A 24 -9.01 42.03 -18.49
CA ALA A 24 -9.67 43.17 -17.85
C ALA A 24 -10.15 42.84 -16.43
N THR A 25 -10.72 41.65 -16.21
CA THR A 25 -11.15 41.19 -14.87
C THR A 25 -9.97 40.95 -13.93
N VAL A 26 -8.86 40.36 -14.41
CA VAL A 26 -7.63 40.21 -13.61
C VAL A 26 -6.99 41.56 -13.26
N GLN A 27 -7.03 42.54 -14.17
CA GLN A 27 -6.59 43.91 -13.86
C GLN A 27 -7.52 44.59 -12.84
N LYS A 28 -8.83 44.37 -12.92
CA LYS A 28 -9.79 44.85 -11.91
C LYS A 28 -9.50 44.27 -10.53
N ILE A 29 -9.17 42.98 -10.42
CA ILE A 29 -8.75 42.35 -9.16
C ILE A 29 -7.51 43.05 -8.57
N LYS A 30 -6.51 43.37 -9.40
CA LYS A 30 -5.29 44.08 -8.94
C LYS A 30 -5.58 45.51 -8.47
N VAL A 31 -6.48 46.22 -9.13
CA VAL A 31 -6.90 47.57 -8.70
C VAL A 31 -7.66 47.51 -7.39
N LEU A 32 -8.55 46.54 -7.23
CA LEU A 32 -9.28 46.30 -5.97
C LEU A 32 -8.34 45.88 -4.82
N GLU A 33 -7.29 45.10 -5.11
CA GLU A 33 -6.20 44.74 -4.18
C GLU A 33 -5.44 45.99 -3.71
N ALA A 34 -5.07 46.88 -4.63
CA ALA A 34 -4.36 48.13 -4.27
C ALA A 34 -5.20 49.03 -3.35
N GLY A 35 -6.51 49.08 -3.59
CA GLY A 35 -7.47 49.86 -2.78
C GLY A 35 -7.70 49.33 -1.36
N LEU A 36 -7.31 48.09 -1.05
CA LEU A 36 -7.45 47.46 0.27
C LEU A 36 -6.34 47.86 1.27
N SER A 37 -5.39 48.69 0.84
CA SER A 37 -4.40 49.31 1.73
C SER A 37 -5.05 50.26 2.76
N ASP A 38 -6.21 50.83 2.40
CA ASP A 38 -6.99 51.72 3.26
C ASP A 38 -8.10 50.97 4.01
N ARG A 39 -8.20 51.18 5.32
CA ARG A 39 -9.23 50.57 6.20
C ARG A 39 -10.68 50.88 5.81
N ALA A 40 -10.89 51.85 4.90
CA ALA A 40 -12.20 52.25 4.41
C ALA A 40 -12.77 51.33 3.31
N ASN A 41 -11.92 50.59 2.59
CA ASN A 41 -12.31 49.82 1.40
C ASN A 41 -12.45 48.31 1.66
N LEU A 42 -12.79 47.92 2.88
CA LEU A 42 -12.96 46.51 3.27
C LEU A 42 -14.03 45.78 2.44
N ASN A 43 -15.00 46.51 1.87
CA ASN A 43 -16.02 45.96 0.97
C ASN A 43 -15.43 45.37 -0.32
N ASN A 44 -14.25 45.82 -0.75
CA ASN A 44 -13.56 45.27 -1.91
C ASN A 44 -13.18 43.79 -1.71
N LEU A 45 -13.06 43.30 -0.46
CA LEU A 45 -12.86 41.87 -0.19
C LEU A 45 -14.03 41.02 -0.68
N VAL A 46 -15.26 41.51 -0.48
CA VAL A 46 -16.48 40.80 -0.89
C VAL A 46 -16.58 40.82 -2.41
N GLU A 47 -16.25 41.94 -3.05
CA GLU A 47 -16.23 42.04 -4.52
C GLU A 47 -15.19 41.10 -5.15
N ILE A 48 -13.97 41.03 -4.60
CA ILE A 48 -12.94 40.10 -5.08
C ILE A 48 -13.40 38.65 -4.85
N PHE A 49 -14.08 38.36 -3.75
CA PHE A 49 -14.61 37.02 -3.46
C PHE A 49 -15.71 36.60 -4.45
N GLU A 50 -16.62 37.51 -4.78
CA GLU A 50 -17.67 37.25 -5.80
C GLU A 50 -17.06 37.07 -7.20
N ILE A 51 -16.02 37.84 -7.55
CA ILE A 51 -15.28 37.63 -8.81
C ILE A 51 -14.55 36.28 -8.81
N ALA A 52 -13.99 35.86 -7.67
CA ALA A 52 -13.25 34.60 -7.55
C ALA A 52 -14.16 33.36 -7.68
N LYS A 53 -15.45 33.44 -7.31
CA LYS A 53 -16.45 32.38 -7.52
C LYS A 53 -16.86 32.17 -8.98
N GLY A 54 -16.41 33.03 -9.90
CA GLY A 54 -16.73 32.87 -11.33
C GLY A 54 -16.20 31.57 -11.93
N ASN A 55 -16.87 31.04 -12.96
CA ASN A 55 -16.55 29.76 -13.61
C ASN A 55 -15.24 29.72 -14.43
N HIS A 56 -14.39 30.75 -14.39
CA HIS A 56 -13.18 30.79 -15.20
C HIS A 56 -11.92 30.54 -14.35
N ALA A 57 -11.29 29.39 -14.56
CA ALA A 57 -10.12 28.93 -13.81
C ALA A 57 -8.99 29.97 -13.66
N GLY A 58 -8.69 30.74 -14.72
CA GLY A 58 -7.67 31.79 -14.63
C GLY A 58 -8.06 32.94 -13.70
N VAL A 59 -9.34 33.35 -13.70
CA VAL A 59 -9.84 34.46 -12.88
C VAL A 59 -9.93 34.03 -11.42
N THR A 60 -10.41 32.81 -11.19
CA THR A 60 -10.45 32.17 -9.87
C THR A 60 -9.04 32.07 -9.28
N SER A 61 -8.06 31.58 -10.04
CA SER A 61 -6.65 31.53 -9.60
C SER A 61 -6.13 32.93 -9.22
N ALA A 62 -6.33 33.94 -10.08
CA ALA A 62 -5.90 35.31 -9.80
C ALA A 62 -6.58 35.92 -8.57
N GLY A 63 -7.88 35.68 -8.39
CA GLY A 63 -8.66 36.14 -7.25
C GLY A 63 -8.20 35.50 -5.93
N ILE A 64 -7.95 34.19 -5.93
CA ILE A 64 -7.43 33.47 -4.76
C ILE A 64 -6.03 34.00 -4.39
N HIS A 65 -5.13 34.22 -5.36
CA HIS A 65 -3.81 34.76 -5.07
C HIS A 65 -3.84 36.20 -4.52
N ALA A 66 -4.75 37.04 -5.01
CA ALA A 66 -4.95 38.39 -4.49
C ALA A 66 -5.49 38.35 -3.05
N LEU A 67 -6.53 37.55 -2.78
CA LEU A 67 -7.08 37.37 -1.45
C LEU A 67 -6.04 36.80 -0.47
N HIS A 68 -5.21 35.85 -0.92
CA HIS A 68 -4.10 35.32 -0.13
C HIS A 68 -3.15 36.43 0.35
N ARG A 69 -2.73 37.35 -0.53
CA ARG A 69 -1.84 38.46 -0.16
C ARG A 69 -2.48 39.40 0.85
N VAL A 70 -3.74 39.76 0.62
CA VAL A 70 -4.49 40.65 1.52
C VAL A 70 -4.65 40.00 2.89
N TYR A 71 -5.12 38.76 2.96
CA TYR A 71 -5.28 38.05 4.24
C TYR A 71 -3.94 37.80 4.94
N THR A 72 -2.87 37.50 4.21
CA THR A 72 -1.51 37.39 4.79
C THR A 72 -1.09 38.71 5.44
N SER A 73 -1.30 39.84 4.75
CA SER A 73 -0.98 41.16 5.30
C SER A 73 -1.82 41.51 6.55
N LEU A 74 -3.11 41.12 6.56
CA LEU A 74 -4.02 41.34 7.69
C LEU A 74 -3.67 40.44 8.89
N LEU A 75 -3.24 39.21 8.62
CA LEU A 75 -2.76 38.26 9.62
C LEU A 75 -1.50 38.80 10.29
N LEU A 76 -0.49 39.21 9.52
CA LEU A 76 0.76 39.81 10.03
C LEU A 76 0.54 41.09 10.83
N LYS A 77 -0.46 41.90 10.48
CA LYS A 77 -0.87 43.10 11.25
C LYS A 77 -1.59 42.74 12.56
N GLY A 78 -2.03 41.50 12.73
CA GLY A 78 -2.73 41.02 13.92
C GLY A 78 -4.16 41.53 14.06
N ASP A 79 -4.78 41.98 12.95
CA ASP A 79 -6.15 42.54 12.93
C ASP A 79 -7.24 41.43 12.94
N LEU A 80 -6.86 40.14 12.77
CA LEU A 80 -7.77 38.97 12.81
C LEU A 80 -7.95 38.33 14.21
N LYS A 81 -7.62 39.06 15.28
CA LYS A 81 -7.73 38.58 16.68
C LYS A 81 -9.19 38.32 17.07
N ARG A 82 -9.46 37.18 17.73
CA ARG A 82 -10.77 36.91 18.35
C ARG A 82 -10.95 37.83 19.57
N GLN A 83 -11.77 38.86 19.46
CA GLN A 83 -12.09 39.71 20.60
C GLN A 83 -13.35 39.18 21.31
N LYS A 84 -13.20 38.76 22.58
CA LYS A 84 -14.28 38.19 23.40
C LYS A 84 -15.33 39.20 23.86
N LYS A 85 -15.06 40.50 23.79
CA LYS A 85 -16.00 41.57 24.17
C LYS A 85 -16.41 42.37 22.94
N VAL A 86 -17.71 42.49 22.70
CA VAL A 86 -18.33 43.21 21.57
C VAL A 86 -18.53 44.70 21.89
N GLU A 87 -17.80 45.26 22.85
CA GLU A 87 -18.05 46.62 23.37
C GLU A 87 -17.49 47.75 22.48
N SER A 88 -16.78 47.45 21.37
CA SER A 88 -16.23 48.48 20.48
C SER A 88 -16.44 48.18 18.99
N SER A 89 -16.63 49.23 18.18
CA SER A 89 -16.77 49.16 16.70
C SER A 89 -15.59 48.44 16.02
N LYS A 90 -14.39 48.47 16.63
CA LYS A 90 -13.23 47.70 16.15
C LYS A 90 -13.40 46.19 16.33
N ALA A 91 -14.08 45.74 17.39
CA ALA A 91 -14.31 44.33 17.66
C ALA A 91 -15.32 43.70 16.69
N THR A 92 -16.34 44.45 16.28
CA THR A 92 -17.30 44.01 15.25
C THR A 92 -16.64 43.88 13.89
N VAL A 93 -15.77 44.82 13.50
CA VAL A 93 -15.01 44.74 12.24
C VAL A 93 -14.05 43.55 12.24
N ASN A 94 -13.35 43.29 13.35
CA ASN A 94 -12.45 42.13 13.46
C ASN A 94 -13.19 40.78 13.41
N ASN A 95 -14.36 40.69 14.03
CA ASN A 95 -15.19 39.48 13.93
C ASN A 95 -15.71 39.25 12.51
N TRP A 96 -16.16 40.31 11.82
CA TRP A 96 -16.57 40.25 10.42
C TRP A 96 -15.41 39.83 9.49
N LEU A 97 -14.21 40.39 9.68
CA LEU A 97 -13.00 39.99 8.94
C LEU A 97 -12.68 38.50 9.14
N ARG A 98 -12.86 37.99 10.37
CA ARG A 98 -12.64 36.57 10.69
C ARG A 98 -13.71 35.67 10.07
N GLU A 99 -14.96 36.11 10.01
CA GLU A 99 -16.02 35.38 9.32
C GLU A 99 -15.71 35.28 7.83
N ASN A 100 -15.33 36.40 7.19
CA ASN A 100 -14.92 36.40 5.78
C ASN A 100 -13.68 35.52 5.53
N TYR A 101 -12.71 35.53 6.45
CA TYR A 101 -11.56 34.63 6.37
C TYR A 101 -11.98 33.16 6.45
N ASN A 102 -12.90 32.79 7.34
CA ASN A 102 -13.44 31.42 7.40
C ASN A 102 -14.19 31.05 6.11
N THR A 103 -14.99 31.96 5.56
CA THR A 103 -15.70 31.74 4.29
C THR A 103 -14.71 31.55 3.14
N TYR A 104 -13.61 32.29 3.13
CA TYR A 104 -12.53 32.14 2.16
C TYR A 104 -11.79 30.80 2.31
N ILE A 105 -11.52 30.35 3.53
CA ILE A 105 -10.94 29.01 3.78
C ILE A 105 -11.88 27.92 3.28
N ASN A 106 -13.17 28.02 3.57
CA ASN A 106 -14.15 27.03 3.12
C ASN A 106 -14.22 26.99 1.59
N PHE A 107 -14.18 28.15 0.94
CA PHE A 107 -14.12 28.24 -0.53
C PHE A 107 -12.84 27.61 -1.10
N LEU A 108 -11.69 27.84 -0.46
CA LEU A 108 -10.43 27.16 -0.82
C LEU A 108 -10.52 25.64 -0.67
N CYS A 109 -11.17 25.15 0.39
CA CYS A 109 -11.42 23.73 0.59
C CYS A 109 -12.38 23.15 -0.46
N GLU A 110 -13.42 23.90 -0.86
CA GLU A 110 -14.32 23.52 -1.96
C GLU A 110 -13.57 23.43 -3.30
N LEU A 111 -12.64 24.35 -3.55
CA LEU A 111 -11.80 24.35 -4.75
C LEU A 111 -10.89 23.11 -4.85
N LEU A 112 -10.55 22.46 -3.73
CA LEU A 112 -9.83 21.18 -3.77
C LEU A 112 -10.65 20.07 -4.44
N HIS A 113 -11.98 20.17 -4.42
CA HIS A 113 -12.88 19.18 -5.05
C HIS A 113 -13.07 19.42 -6.56
N HIS A 114 -12.59 20.55 -7.08
CA HIS A 114 -12.76 20.93 -8.49
C HIS A 114 -12.01 19.96 -9.42
N ASP A 115 -12.55 19.69 -10.61
CA ASP A 115 -12.00 18.72 -11.58
C ASP A 115 -10.62 19.12 -12.16
N GLU A 116 -10.20 20.39 -12.01
CA GLU A 116 -9.01 20.91 -12.70
C GLU A 116 -7.79 20.93 -11.77
N PRO A 117 -6.72 20.18 -12.09
CA PRO A 117 -5.51 20.15 -11.24
C PRO A 117 -4.78 21.50 -11.20
N GLY A 118 -5.01 22.38 -12.19
CA GLY A 118 -4.47 23.73 -12.23
C GLY A 118 -5.04 24.66 -11.16
N LEU A 119 -6.21 24.34 -10.60
CA LEU A 119 -6.83 25.07 -9.49
C LEU A 119 -6.56 24.41 -8.14
N GLN A 120 -6.54 23.07 -8.10
CA GLN A 120 -6.30 22.31 -6.87
C GLN A 120 -4.93 22.62 -6.24
N ARG A 121 -3.86 22.66 -7.05
CA ARG A 121 -2.48 22.87 -6.55
C ARG A 121 -2.27 24.26 -5.94
N PRO A 122 -2.61 25.37 -6.62
CA PRO A 122 -2.52 26.69 -6.00
C PRO A 122 -3.38 26.82 -4.75
N ALA A 123 -4.59 26.25 -4.75
CA ALA A 123 -5.47 26.26 -3.58
C ALA A 123 -4.81 25.58 -2.36
N LEU A 124 -4.23 24.39 -2.55
CA LEU A 124 -3.52 23.67 -1.49
C LEU A 124 -2.30 24.46 -0.98
N ASN A 125 -1.48 24.98 -1.88
CA ASN A 125 -0.28 25.75 -1.52
C ASN A 125 -0.65 27.00 -0.71
N ILE A 126 -1.72 27.71 -1.13
CA ILE A 126 -2.27 28.86 -0.42
C ILE A 126 -2.80 28.47 0.96
N LEU A 127 -3.54 27.35 1.09
CA LEU A 127 -4.02 26.86 2.38
C LEU A 127 -2.85 26.57 3.35
N ILE A 128 -1.79 25.92 2.89
CA ILE A 128 -0.64 25.57 3.73
C ILE A 128 0.21 26.80 4.10
N ASN A 129 0.32 27.80 3.22
CA ASN A 129 0.97 29.08 3.55
C ASN A 129 0.14 29.90 4.54
N LEU A 130 -1.19 29.93 4.38
CA LEU A 130 -2.08 30.57 5.34
C LEU A 130 -2.01 29.90 6.71
N LEU A 131 -1.95 28.57 6.75
CA LEU A 131 -1.72 27.83 7.98
C LEU A 131 -0.44 28.30 8.67
N LYS A 132 0.69 28.41 7.94
CA LYS A 132 1.95 28.91 8.49
C LYS A 132 1.79 30.29 9.11
N THR A 133 1.24 31.24 8.36
CA THR A 133 1.05 32.61 8.84
C THR A 133 0.09 32.69 10.04
N GLU A 134 -0.96 31.85 10.09
CA GLU A 134 -1.86 31.78 11.24
C GLU A 134 -1.15 31.19 12.48
N THR A 135 -0.35 30.13 12.29
CA THR A 135 0.43 29.51 13.37
C THR A 135 1.48 30.43 13.96
N GLU A 136 2.16 31.24 13.12
CA GLU A 136 3.12 32.25 13.56
C GLU A 136 2.43 33.30 14.43
N ASN A 137 1.29 33.83 13.96
CA ASN A 137 0.52 34.82 14.71
C ASN A 137 -0.02 34.28 16.05
N LEU A 138 -0.52 33.03 16.07
CA LEU A 138 -0.96 32.38 17.30
C LEU A 138 0.20 32.16 18.28
N SER A 139 1.37 31.79 17.77
CA SER A 139 2.58 31.58 18.57
C SER A 139 3.09 32.90 19.17
N THR A 140 3.09 33.99 18.39
CA THR A 140 3.37 35.34 18.89
C THR A 140 2.37 35.77 19.96
N LEU A 141 1.08 35.50 19.77
CA LEU A 141 0.03 35.84 20.74
C LEU A 141 0.18 35.10 22.07
N ARG A 142 0.53 33.81 22.01
CA ARG A 142 0.62 32.94 23.20
C ARG A 142 2.00 32.91 23.84
N LYS A 143 3.02 33.53 23.21
CA LYS A 143 4.44 33.46 23.60
C LYS A 143 4.99 32.03 23.70
N LYS A 144 4.29 31.07 23.11
CA LYS A 144 4.60 29.64 23.09
C LYS A 144 4.13 29.09 21.76
N HIS A 145 4.90 28.17 21.18
CA HIS A 145 4.53 27.48 19.94
C HIS A 145 3.11 26.90 20.05
N SER A 146 2.21 27.34 19.17
CA SER A 146 0.81 26.95 19.16
C SER A 146 0.32 26.78 17.72
N PHE A 147 0.15 25.53 17.32
CA PHE A 147 -0.33 25.17 15.98
C PHE A 147 -1.83 25.44 15.80
N ALA A 148 -2.23 25.96 14.63
CA ALA A 148 -3.63 26.23 14.26
C ALA A 148 -4.35 24.94 13.83
N ASN A 149 -4.56 24.02 14.77
CA ASN A 149 -5.11 22.70 14.45
C ASN A 149 -6.55 22.76 13.90
N ASP A 150 -7.37 23.72 14.34
CA ASP A 150 -8.75 23.89 13.85
C ASP A 150 -8.79 24.22 12.35
N PHE A 151 -7.83 25.02 11.87
CA PHE A 151 -7.66 25.31 10.44
C PHE A 151 -7.21 24.04 9.71
N TYR A 152 -6.15 23.40 10.20
CA TYR A 152 -5.58 22.24 9.53
C TYR A 152 -6.56 21.05 9.49
N TYR A 153 -7.38 20.88 10.53
CA TYR A 153 -8.45 19.89 10.55
C TYR A 153 -9.39 20.04 9.34
N ARG A 154 -9.81 21.27 9.01
CA ARG A 154 -10.67 21.53 7.83
C ARG A 154 -9.98 21.22 6.51
N VAL A 155 -8.67 21.48 6.42
CA VAL A 155 -7.87 21.14 5.24
C VAL A 155 -7.79 19.62 5.10
N VAL A 156 -7.48 18.90 6.18
CA VAL A 156 -7.44 17.43 6.18
C VAL A 156 -8.80 16.85 5.83
N GLU A 157 -9.88 17.35 6.42
CA GLU A 157 -11.26 16.92 6.11
C GLU A 157 -11.58 17.11 4.61
N ALA A 158 -11.24 18.26 4.04
CA ALA A 158 -11.45 18.54 2.62
C ALA A 158 -10.60 17.64 1.71
N VAL A 159 -9.36 17.32 2.09
CA VAL A 159 -8.51 16.40 1.34
C VAL A 159 -9.05 14.97 1.40
N LEU A 160 -9.48 14.51 2.57
CA LEU A 160 -9.95 13.14 2.77
C LEU A 160 -11.32 12.88 2.11
N HIS A 161 -12.23 13.87 2.09
CA HIS A 161 -13.53 13.76 1.41
C HIS A 161 -13.49 14.08 -0.09
N ASN A 162 -12.32 14.40 -0.65
CA ASN A 162 -12.20 14.81 -2.04
C ASN A 162 -12.60 13.71 -3.02
N THR A 163 -13.62 13.96 -3.84
CA THR A 163 -14.07 13.02 -4.88
C THR A 163 -13.09 12.90 -6.06
N ASN A 164 -12.29 13.94 -6.30
CA ASN A 164 -11.36 14.06 -7.43
C ASN A 164 -9.92 14.26 -6.95
N PHE A 165 -9.45 13.34 -6.09
CA PHE A 165 -8.07 13.40 -5.59
C PHE A 165 -7.08 13.04 -6.70
N SER A 166 -6.62 14.06 -7.43
CA SER A 166 -5.75 13.89 -8.58
C SER A 166 -4.35 13.42 -8.16
N GLN A 167 -3.75 12.51 -8.93
CA GLN A 167 -2.37 12.04 -8.70
C GLN A 167 -1.35 13.18 -8.51
N PRO A 168 -1.43 14.30 -9.26
CA PRO A 168 -0.50 15.39 -9.05
C PRO A 168 -0.75 16.18 -7.76
N LEU A 169 -1.99 16.31 -7.30
CA LEU A 169 -2.32 16.91 -6.00
C LEU A 169 -1.78 16.04 -4.86
N GLN A 170 -1.95 14.72 -4.96
CA GLN A 170 -1.38 13.76 -4.02
C GLN A 170 0.15 13.88 -3.95
N ALA A 171 0.81 13.92 -5.10
CA ALA A 171 2.27 14.04 -5.17
C ALA A 171 2.77 15.35 -4.55
N GLU A 172 2.06 16.47 -4.75
CA GLU A 172 2.41 17.74 -4.12
C GLU A 172 2.16 17.71 -2.61
N TYR A 173 0.98 17.26 -2.16
CA TYR A 173 0.65 17.22 -0.74
C TYR A 173 1.57 16.28 0.06
N VAL A 174 1.74 15.05 -0.43
CA VAL A 174 2.52 14.03 0.26
C VAL A 174 4.01 14.25 0.06
N GLY A 175 4.45 14.48 -1.18
CA GLY A 175 5.86 14.59 -1.53
C GLY A 175 6.52 15.85 -0.99
N LYS A 176 5.88 17.01 -1.18
CA LYS A 176 6.47 18.31 -0.81
C LYS A 176 6.25 18.68 0.66
N TYR A 177 5.12 18.27 1.25
CA TYR A 177 4.76 18.69 2.60
C TYR A 177 4.87 17.55 3.62
N LEU A 178 4.10 16.47 3.49
CA LEU A 178 4.04 15.45 4.54
C LEU A 178 5.33 14.63 4.70
N ASN A 179 6.07 14.34 3.62
CA ASN A 179 7.34 13.62 3.69
C ASN A 179 8.50 14.46 4.20
N VAL A 180 8.38 15.79 4.11
CA VAL A 180 9.43 16.76 4.49
C VAL A 180 9.21 17.22 5.93
N TYR A 181 8.00 17.72 6.24
CA TYR A 181 7.73 18.37 7.53
C TYR A 181 7.01 17.47 8.54
N ASP A 182 7.58 17.36 9.74
CA ASP A 182 7.08 16.46 10.79
C ASP A 182 5.90 17.01 11.59
N ASP A 183 5.78 18.33 11.72
CA ASP A 183 4.60 18.96 12.34
C ASP A 183 3.33 18.66 11.53
N LEU A 184 3.39 18.90 10.23
CA LEU A 184 2.27 18.62 9.31
C LEU A 184 1.92 17.13 9.32
N ARG A 185 2.91 16.24 9.37
CA ARG A 185 2.73 14.79 9.46
C ARG A 185 2.04 14.37 10.76
N TYR A 186 2.51 14.86 11.91
CA TYR A 186 1.91 14.58 13.21
C TYR A 186 0.45 15.02 13.30
N TYR A 187 0.18 16.28 12.96
CA TYR A 187 -1.19 16.81 13.03
C TYR A 187 -2.09 16.16 11.97
N PHE A 188 -1.53 15.71 10.85
CA PHE A 188 -2.29 14.98 9.84
C PHE A 188 -2.78 13.66 10.43
N PHE A 189 -1.90 12.83 11.01
CA PHE A 189 -2.31 11.56 11.61
C PHE A 189 -3.32 11.75 12.75
N LYS A 190 -3.13 12.78 13.57
CA LYS A 190 -4.07 13.10 14.65
C LYS A 190 -5.46 13.46 14.10
N ASN A 191 -5.54 14.40 13.16
CA ASN A 191 -6.80 14.86 12.62
C ASN A 191 -7.48 13.78 11.76
N ALA A 192 -6.70 13.01 10.99
CA ALA A 192 -7.20 11.87 10.24
C ALA A 192 -7.81 10.83 11.17
N ALA A 193 -7.15 10.47 12.28
CA ALA A 193 -7.72 9.56 13.27
C ALA A 193 -9.07 10.06 13.83
N ASP A 194 -9.17 11.35 14.14
CA ASP A 194 -10.41 11.96 14.65
C ASP A 194 -11.54 11.92 13.60
N ILE A 195 -11.24 12.23 12.33
CA ILE A 195 -12.20 12.18 11.22
C ILE A 195 -12.67 10.74 10.95
N LEU A 196 -11.75 9.78 10.93
CA LEU A 196 -12.07 8.38 10.69
C LEU A 196 -12.92 7.80 11.82
N ASN A 197 -12.60 8.08 13.09
CA ASN A 197 -13.42 7.65 14.23
C ASN A 197 -14.82 8.29 14.19
N ALA A 198 -14.93 9.57 13.81
CA ALA A 198 -16.23 10.22 13.63
C ALA A 198 -17.07 9.55 12.52
N ALA A 199 -16.43 9.09 11.44
CA ALA A 199 -17.09 8.32 10.39
C ALA A 199 -17.55 6.92 10.87
N VAL A 200 -16.77 6.25 11.71
CA VAL A 200 -17.15 4.97 12.34
C VAL A 200 -18.35 5.16 13.29
N GLU A 201 -18.31 6.15 14.17
CA GLU A 201 -19.41 6.48 15.11
C GLU A 201 -20.69 6.94 14.41
N GLY A 202 -20.57 7.54 13.23
CA GLY A 202 -21.73 7.89 12.38
C GLY A 202 -22.40 6.67 11.74
N ASN A 203 -21.70 5.53 11.66
CA ASN A 203 -22.18 4.31 11.01
C ASN A 203 -22.59 3.21 12.00
N SER A 204 -22.22 3.32 13.28
CA SER A 204 -22.73 2.44 14.33
C SER A 204 -24.21 2.74 14.62
N LYS A 205 -25.05 1.69 14.64
CA LYS A 205 -26.46 1.81 15.05
C LYS A 205 -26.54 2.46 16.45
N PRO A 206 -27.58 3.26 16.75
CA PRO A 206 -27.67 3.95 18.03
C PRO A 206 -28.06 2.96 19.13
N ASP A 207 -27.08 2.36 19.79
CA ASP A 207 -27.28 1.67 21.06
C ASP A 207 -26.87 2.60 22.22
N SER A 208 -27.90 2.96 23.01
CA SER A 208 -27.88 3.62 24.31
C SER A 208 -27.56 5.12 24.40
N GLU A 209 -28.37 5.77 25.24
CA GLU A 209 -28.48 7.20 25.48
C GLU A 209 -27.22 7.82 26.12
N SER A 210 -26.69 8.87 25.49
CA SER A 210 -26.15 10.03 26.24
C SER A 210 -26.08 11.29 25.36
N PRO A 211 -26.41 12.48 25.90
CA PRO A 211 -26.59 13.69 25.09
C PRO A 211 -25.29 14.49 25.02
N LYS A 212 -24.56 14.42 23.90
CA LYS A 212 -23.63 15.50 23.52
C LYS A 212 -23.80 15.87 22.04
N LYS A 213 -24.28 17.10 21.84
CA LYS A 213 -24.50 17.76 20.55
C LYS A 213 -23.17 17.90 19.78
N LYS A 214 -22.86 16.96 18.90
CA LYS A 214 -22.12 17.21 17.65
C LYS A 214 -22.93 16.57 16.51
N LYS A 215 -23.13 17.33 15.43
CA LYS A 215 -23.96 16.93 14.28
C LYS A 215 -23.49 15.56 13.77
N LYS A 216 -24.30 14.51 13.97
CA LYS A 216 -24.13 13.21 13.31
C LYS A 216 -24.53 13.39 11.85
N SER A 217 -23.56 13.35 10.94
CA SER A 217 -23.83 13.19 9.51
C SER A 217 -23.65 11.72 9.16
N ASN A 218 -24.75 11.03 8.85
CA ASN A 218 -24.67 9.70 8.28
C ASN A 218 -24.01 9.83 6.90
N LEU A 219 -22.75 9.41 6.78
CA LEU A 219 -22.03 9.40 5.51
C LEU A 219 -22.59 8.30 4.61
N SER A 220 -22.77 8.61 3.32
CA SER A 220 -23.17 7.60 2.34
C SER A 220 -22.05 6.57 2.14
N ALA A 221 -22.40 5.35 1.73
CA ALA A 221 -21.42 4.30 1.46
C ALA A 221 -20.38 4.69 0.41
N SER A 222 -20.75 5.52 -0.57
CA SER A 222 -19.80 6.06 -1.57
C SER A 222 -18.80 7.02 -0.94
N SER A 223 -19.26 7.93 -0.07
CA SER A 223 -18.38 8.88 0.62
C SER A 223 -17.43 8.19 1.59
N LEU A 224 -17.85 7.09 2.22
CA LEU A 224 -16.96 6.24 3.05
C LEU A 224 -15.89 5.55 2.20
N ASN A 225 -16.24 5.04 1.02
CA ASN A 225 -15.26 4.43 0.12
C ASN A 225 -14.23 5.46 -0.38
N THR A 226 -14.67 6.67 -0.75
CA THR A 226 -13.77 7.78 -1.12
C THR A 226 -12.84 8.14 0.05
N LEU A 227 -13.39 8.24 1.26
CA LEU A 227 -12.61 8.51 2.48
C LEU A 227 -11.51 7.47 2.68
N VAL A 228 -11.84 6.18 2.58
CA VAL A 228 -10.89 5.08 2.73
C VAL A 228 -9.83 5.11 1.63
N GLN A 229 -10.22 5.32 0.37
CA GLN A 229 -9.29 5.40 -0.77
C GLN A 229 -8.29 6.55 -0.62
N ASN A 230 -8.77 7.74 -0.29
CA ASN A 230 -7.92 8.93 -0.14
C ASN A 230 -7.01 8.81 1.08
N THR A 231 -7.54 8.34 2.21
CA THR A 231 -6.75 8.10 3.42
C THR A 231 -5.63 7.11 3.12
N PHE A 232 -5.95 5.99 2.48
CA PHE A 232 -4.94 5.00 2.10
C PHE A 232 -3.91 5.57 1.14
N ALA A 233 -4.32 6.34 0.13
CA ALA A 233 -3.41 6.96 -0.84
C ALA A 233 -2.42 7.93 -0.18
N VAL A 234 -2.88 8.74 0.78
CA VAL A 234 -2.01 9.65 1.53
C VAL A 234 -1.06 8.87 2.43
N VAL A 235 -1.58 7.95 3.24
CA VAL A 235 -0.77 7.19 4.22
C VAL A 235 0.23 6.25 3.51
N GLU A 236 -0.16 5.61 2.41
CA GLU A 236 0.74 4.80 1.58
C GLU A 236 1.88 5.64 0.99
N GLY A 237 1.61 6.91 0.66
CA GLY A 237 2.60 7.82 0.12
C GLY A 237 3.62 8.35 1.13
N ILE A 238 3.33 8.27 2.44
CA ILE A 238 4.24 8.74 3.51
C ILE A 238 5.37 7.73 3.71
N ARG A 239 6.53 7.98 3.11
CA ARG A 239 7.68 7.04 3.12
C ARG A 239 8.69 7.31 4.23
N THR A 240 8.75 8.55 4.71
CA THR A 240 9.65 8.98 5.78
C THR A 240 8.89 8.93 7.10
N MET A 241 9.37 8.10 8.03
CA MET A 241 8.88 8.06 9.40
C MET A 241 10.09 8.14 10.32
N PRO A 242 10.11 9.04 11.32
CA PRO A 242 11.28 9.21 12.16
C PRO A 242 11.57 7.91 12.93
N THR A 243 12.77 7.38 12.74
CA THR A 243 13.30 6.22 13.46
C THR A 243 14.04 6.64 14.73
N SER A 244 14.69 7.80 14.70
CA SER A 244 15.39 8.40 15.84
C SER A 244 14.78 9.77 16.23
N SER A 245 15.02 10.22 17.45
CA SER A 245 14.53 11.54 17.90
C SER A 245 15.27 12.71 17.26
N SER A 246 16.46 12.47 16.70
CA SER A 246 17.28 13.43 15.96
C SER A 246 16.79 13.68 14.54
N GLU A 247 16.09 12.72 13.94
CA GLU A 247 15.44 12.87 12.63
C GLU A 247 14.18 13.76 12.67
N VAL A 248 13.79 14.26 13.86
CA VAL A 248 12.66 15.18 14.00
C VAL A 248 13.17 16.62 14.05
N ASP A 249 13.54 17.14 12.89
CA ASP A 249 14.26 18.42 12.74
C ASP A 249 13.53 19.42 11.83
N GLU A 250 12.86 18.95 10.77
CA GLU A 250 12.19 19.79 9.80
C GLU A 250 10.73 20.14 10.18
N PHE A 251 10.50 21.41 10.56
CA PHE A 251 9.19 21.95 10.92
C PHE A 251 8.74 23.07 9.97
N TRP A 252 7.50 23.00 9.47
CA TRP A 252 6.95 24.03 8.58
C TRP A 252 6.51 25.31 9.33
N CYS A 253 5.90 25.13 10.51
CA CYS A 253 5.27 26.18 11.31
C CYS A 253 6.18 26.75 12.43
N GLY A 254 7.50 26.67 12.26
CA GLY A 254 8.51 27.15 13.22
C GLY A 254 8.88 26.10 14.27
N HIS A 255 10.13 26.13 14.73
CA HIS A 255 10.66 25.10 15.62
C HIS A 255 10.02 25.21 17.03
N PRO A 256 9.58 24.10 17.65
CA PRO A 256 8.89 24.16 18.95
C PRO A 256 9.75 24.61 20.13
N ASP A 257 11.08 24.55 19.98
CA ASP A 257 12.05 25.04 20.96
C ASP A 257 12.42 26.51 20.67
N PRO A 258 12.11 27.46 21.58
CA PRO A 258 12.50 28.86 21.45
C PRO A 258 14.02 29.08 21.35
N ALA A 259 14.84 28.15 21.86
CA ALA A 259 16.29 28.25 21.84
C ALA A 259 16.91 27.87 20.48
N TYR A 260 16.19 27.09 19.66
CA TYR A 260 16.68 26.66 18.35
C TYR A 260 16.72 27.83 17.35
N GLU A 261 15.68 28.67 17.32
CA GLU A 261 15.66 29.88 16.46
C GLU A 261 16.73 30.91 16.85
N ALA A 262 17.18 30.91 18.12
CA ALA A 262 18.25 31.78 18.60
C ALA A 262 19.64 31.26 18.19
N LYS A 263 19.85 29.93 18.20
CA LYS A 263 21.10 29.30 17.74
C LYS A 263 21.29 29.43 16.23
N VAL A 264 20.24 29.20 15.43
CA VAL A 264 20.30 29.31 13.96
C VAL A 264 20.54 30.75 13.49
N LYS A 265 20.09 31.76 14.26
CA LYS A 265 20.38 33.19 13.96
C LYS A 265 21.78 33.64 14.38
N ALA A 266 22.46 32.88 15.26
CA ALA A 266 23.79 33.23 15.75
C ALA A 266 24.91 32.76 14.81
N GLU A 267 24.66 31.79 13.92
CA GLU A 267 25.64 31.31 12.96
C GLU A 267 25.11 31.35 11.51
N PRO A 268 25.18 32.49 10.82
CA PRO A 268 25.13 32.54 9.38
C PRO A 268 26.54 32.78 8.83
N ASP A 269 27.27 31.69 8.55
CA ASP A 269 28.34 31.56 7.53
C ASP A 269 29.47 30.62 7.98
N ALA A 270 29.29 29.32 7.74
CA ALA A 270 30.41 28.40 7.49
C ALA A 270 29.91 27.18 6.69
N PHE A 271 29.85 27.32 5.37
CA PHE A 271 30.06 26.17 4.50
C PHE A 271 31.52 25.76 4.65
N ALA A 272 31.80 24.77 5.49
CA ALA A 272 33.09 24.08 5.52
C ALA A 272 32.87 22.60 5.84
N ASP A 273 33.19 21.79 4.85
CA ASP A 273 33.48 20.38 4.86
C ASP A 273 34.45 19.99 6.00
N SER A 274 34.07 19.02 6.86
CA SER A 274 35.00 18.04 7.43
C SER A 274 34.28 16.95 8.21
N SER A 275 34.43 15.72 7.71
CA SER A 275 34.76 14.48 8.44
C SER A 275 34.61 14.41 9.96
N ASP A 276 33.97 13.30 10.40
CA ASP A 276 34.24 12.49 11.59
C ASP A 276 34.99 13.13 12.75
N GLU A 277 34.34 13.18 13.92
CA GLU A 277 34.89 12.62 15.17
C GLU A 277 33.76 12.47 16.21
N GLU A 278 33.51 11.22 16.62
CA GLU A 278 32.77 10.89 17.83
C GLU A 278 33.65 11.24 19.04
N GLU A 279 33.20 12.12 19.91
CA GLU A 279 33.69 12.17 21.29
C GLU A 279 32.52 12.24 22.28
N ASP A 280 32.35 11.10 22.96
CA ASP A 280 31.67 10.98 24.24
C ASP A 280 32.42 11.80 25.30
N GLU A 281 31.85 12.91 25.76
CA GLU A 281 32.23 13.51 27.04
C GLU A 281 31.05 13.62 28.00
N ASP A 282 31.03 12.61 28.88
CA ASP A 282 30.27 12.53 30.11
C ASP A 282 30.85 13.52 31.13
N THR A 283 30.22 14.69 31.32
CA THR A 283 30.53 15.57 32.46
C THR A 283 29.31 16.17 33.15
N THR A 284 29.07 15.61 34.33
CA THR A 284 28.63 16.26 35.58
C THR A 284 27.22 16.86 35.66
N GLU A 285 26.41 16.15 36.44
CA GLU A 285 25.16 16.58 37.04
C GLU A 285 25.22 18.01 37.60
N THR A 286 24.48 18.92 36.97
CA THR A 286 23.84 20.04 37.68
C THR A 286 22.34 19.93 37.50
N LYS A 287 21.67 19.44 38.56
CA LYS A 287 20.22 19.37 38.68
C LYS A 287 19.62 20.78 38.65
N GLN A 288 19.12 21.19 37.49
CA GLN A 288 18.11 22.24 37.36
C GLN A 288 16.98 21.74 36.42
N GLY A 289 15.77 21.75 36.95
CA GLY A 289 14.55 21.07 36.48
C GLY A 289 14.36 20.90 34.96
N GLU A 290 14.20 19.64 34.54
CA GLU A 290 13.73 19.27 33.21
C GLU A 290 12.34 19.86 32.92
N GLY A 291 12.31 21.01 32.24
CA GLY A 291 11.11 21.48 31.57
C GLY A 291 10.67 20.43 30.55
N ARG A 292 9.44 19.90 30.68
CA ARG A 292 8.86 18.90 29.78
C ARG A 292 9.14 19.25 28.30
N LYS A 293 10.03 18.50 27.63
CA LYS A 293 10.27 18.60 26.17
C LYS A 293 8.94 18.64 25.41
N HIS A 294 8.81 19.56 24.45
CA HIS A 294 7.58 19.80 23.69
C HIS A 294 7.04 18.50 23.07
N THR A 295 5.71 18.36 22.96
CA THR A 295 5.07 17.12 22.50
C THR A 295 5.49 16.71 21.09
N LEU A 296 5.85 17.66 20.23
CA LEU A 296 6.28 17.42 18.85
C LEU A 296 7.72 16.90 18.74
N LEU A 297 8.57 17.11 19.74
CA LEU A 297 9.97 16.65 19.75
C LEU A 297 10.11 15.21 20.27
N ARG A 298 8.99 14.61 20.70
CA ARG A 298 8.98 13.26 21.26
C ARG A 298 8.64 12.28 20.15
N LEU A 299 9.55 11.38 19.79
CA LEU A 299 9.27 10.34 18.81
C LEU A 299 8.08 9.44 19.21
N SER A 300 7.87 9.20 20.50
CA SER A 300 6.74 8.40 20.99
C SER A 300 5.37 9.01 20.67
N THR A 301 5.25 10.34 20.56
CA THR A 301 3.97 10.98 20.21
C THR A 301 3.66 10.82 18.73
N HIS A 302 4.67 10.91 17.85
CA HIS A 302 4.57 10.62 16.42
C HIS A 302 4.14 9.18 16.16
N LYS A 303 4.83 8.22 16.79
CA LYS A 303 4.47 6.79 16.72
C LYS A 303 3.05 6.53 17.22
N LYS A 304 2.64 7.19 18.31
CA LYS A 304 1.27 7.06 18.85
C LYS A 304 0.21 7.65 17.93
N ALA A 305 0.48 8.80 17.31
CA ALA A 305 -0.43 9.41 16.34
C ALA A 305 -0.61 8.50 15.11
N LEU A 306 0.50 7.96 14.58
CA LEU A 306 0.48 6.98 13.49
C LEU A 306 -0.35 5.74 13.87
N GLN A 307 -0.11 5.16 15.04
CA GLN A 307 -0.85 3.99 15.53
C GLN A 307 -2.35 4.27 15.59
N ASN A 308 -2.76 5.39 16.19
CA ASN A 308 -4.17 5.77 16.29
C ASN A 308 -4.82 5.97 14.92
N CYS A 309 -4.10 6.55 13.96
CA CYS A 309 -4.58 6.73 12.59
C CYS A 309 -4.81 5.38 11.89
N TRP A 310 -3.84 4.47 11.97
CA TRP A 310 -3.98 3.13 11.39
C TRP A 310 -5.09 2.31 12.04
N LEU A 311 -5.21 2.34 13.37
CA LEU A 311 -6.29 1.65 14.08
C LEU A 311 -7.67 2.22 13.70
N ALA A 312 -7.81 3.54 13.58
CA ALA A 312 -9.04 4.16 13.12
C ALA A 312 -9.37 3.78 11.67
N PHE A 313 -8.35 3.71 10.81
CA PHE A 313 -8.48 3.28 9.42
C PHE A 313 -8.93 1.82 9.29
N MET A 314 -8.34 0.90 10.07
CA MET A 314 -8.67 -0.53 10.03
C MET A 314 -10.06 -0.86 10.61
N LYS A 315 -10.66 0.04 11.40
CA LYS A 315 -12.05 -0.11 11.87
C LYS A 315 -13.09 0.13 10.77
N LEU A 316 -12.71 0.80 9.67
CA LEU A 316 -13.62 1.06 8.55
C LEU A 316 -13.75 -0.18 7.67
N PRO A 317 -14.88 -0.34 6.94
CA PRO A 317 -15.03 -1.41 5.96
C PRO A 317 -14.05 -1.18 4.78
N LEU A 318 -12.98 -1.98 4.72
CA LEU A 318 -11.95 -1.86 3.70
C LEU A 318 -12.31 -2.65 2.43
N PRO A 319 -12.24 -2.03 1.23
CA PRO A 319 -12.32 -2.76 -0.02
C PRO A 319 -11.18 -3.79 -0.16
N ASN A 320 -11.45 -4.93 -0.81
CA ASN A 320 -10.50 -6.04 -0.95
C ASN A 320 -9.11 -5.65 -1.50
N ASP A 321 -9.06 -4.69 -2.43
CA ASP A 321 -7.78 -4.24 -3.02
C ASP A 321 -6.93 -3.46 -2.02
N ILE A 322 -7.57 -2.57 -1.26
CA ILE A 322 -6.92 -1.76 -0.22
C ILE A 322 -6.48 -2.69 0.91
N TYR A 323 -7.35 -3.61 1.32
CA TYR A 323 -7.06 -4.59 2.35
C TYR A 323 -5.79 -5.41 2.03
N LYS A 324 -5.68 -5.95 0.80
CA LYS A 324 -4.48 -6.66 0.34
C LYS A 324 -3.25 -5.75 0.32
N LYS A 325 -3.36 -4.51 -0.16
CA LYS A 325 -2.23 -3.56 -0.17
C LYS A 325 -1.78 -3.20 1.24
N THR A 326 -2.70 -2.99 2.18
CA THR A 326 -2.40 -2.73 3.59
C THR A 326 -1.62 -3.88 4.21
N LEU A 327 -2.07 -5.12 4.04
CA LEU A 327 -1.34 -6.30 4.53
C LEU A 327 0.05 -6.44 3.90
N LEU A 328 0.20 -6.07 2.62
CA LEU A 328 1.48 -6.14 1.91
C LEU A 328 2.55 -5.22 2.50
N ILE A 329 2.16 -4.03 2.97
CA ILE A 329 3.09 -3.03 3.53
C ILE A 329 3.25 -3.13 5.06
N MET A 330 2.39 -3.90 5.73
CA MET A 330 2.26 -3.89 7.19
C MET A 330 3.55 -4.28 7.93
N HIS A 331 4.14 -5.43 7.63
CA HIS A 331 5.40 -5.89 8.24
C HIS A 331 6.56 -4.90 8.15
N LYS A 332 6.78 -4.25 7.00
CA LYS A 332 7.95 -3.36 6.78
C LYS A 332 7.71 -1.90 7.14
N ARG A 333 6.47 -1.40 7.02
CA ARG A 333 6.17 0.04 7.11
C ARG A 333 5.23 0.43 8.23
N ILE A 334 4.49 -0.51 8.82
CA ILE A 334 3.50 -0.20 9.86
C ILE A 334 4.01 -0.68 11.22
N ILE A 335 4.34 -1.97 11.34
CA ILE A 335 4.75 -2.59 12.62
C ILE A 335 5.94 -1.87 13.28
N PRO A 336 7.05 -1.53 12.58
CA PRO A 336 8.22 -0.90 13.22
C PRO A 336 7.95 0.49 13.82
N HIS A 337 6.92 1.19 13.33
CA HIS A 337 6.61 2.56 13.73
C HIS A 337 5.43 2.67 14.70
N MET A 338 4.83 1.55 15.11
CA MET A 338 3.79 1.53 16.13
C MET A 338 4.39 1.54 17.55
N THR A 339 3.68 2.13 18.52
CA THR A 339 4.09 2.09 19.93
C THR A 339 3.77 0.75 20.58
N ASP A 340 2.63 0.15 20.22
CA ASP A 340 2.19 -1.16 20.68
C ASP A 340 1.58 -1.96 19.51
N PRO A 341 2.41 -2.74 18.78
CA PRO A 341 1.95 -3.53 17.63
C PRO A 341 1.02 -4.69 17.99
N ARG A 342 0.90 -5.04 19.28
CA ARG A 342 0.04 -6.15 19.75
C ARG A 342 -1.43 -5.91 19.44
N LEU A 343 -1.85 -4.67 19.32
CA LEU A 343 -3.23 -4.29 18.94
C LEU A 343 -3.62 -4.76 17.53
N LEU A 344 -2.65 -5.14 16.68
CA LEU A 344 -2.91 -5.69 15.36
C LEU A 344 -3.16 -7.20 15.38
N MET A 345 -2.95 -7.88 16.52
CA MET A 345 -3.00 -9.33 16.60
C MET A 345 -4.38 -9.88 16.22
N ASP A 346 -5.46 -9.30 16.75
CA ASP A 346 -6.82 -9.73 16.45
C ASP A 346 -7.13 -9.54 14.95
N PHE A 347 -6.80 -8.36 14.41
CA PHE A 347 -6.97 -8.06 13.00
C PHE A 347 -6.18 -9.03 12.09
N LEU A 348 -4.92 -9.32 12.42
CA LEU A 348 -4.06 -10.22 11.65
C LEU A 348 -4.49 -11.67 11.79
N THR A 349 -4.99 -12.07 12.96
CA THR A 349 -5.54 -13.41 13.21
C THR A 349 -6.81 -13.63 12.39
N ASP A 350 -7.71 -12.64 12.36
CA ASP A 350 -8.91 -12.68 11.52
C ASP A 350 -8.55 -12.69 10.03
N SER A 351 -7.59 -11.85 9.62
CA SER A 351 -7.04 -11.83 8.26
C SER A 351 -6.46 -13.19 7.87
N TYR A 352 -5.74 -13.82 8.81
CA TYR A 352 -5.13 -15.13 8.60
C TYR A 352 -6.18 -16.25 8.53
N ASN A 353 -7.26 -16.13 9.28
CA ASN A 353 -8.36 -17.10 9.26
C ASN A 353 -9.31 -16.96 8.06
N ALA A 354 -9.36 -15.79 7.41
CA ALA A 354 -10.22 -15.50 6.25
C ALA A 354 -9.95 -16.41 5.02
N GLY A 355 -8.72 -16.94 4.88
CA GLY A 355 -8.36 -17.89 3.82
C GLY A 355 -7.86 -17.23 2.52
N GLY A 356 -7.24 -18.05 1.67
CA GLY A 356 -6.79 -17.67 0.33
C GLY A 356 -5.63 -16.67 0.32
N ALA A 357 -5.63 -15.77 -0.67
CA ALA A 357 -4.54 -14.80 -0.84
C ALA A 357 -4.36 -13.87 0.36
N ILE A 358 -5.43 -13.54 1.07
CA ILE A 358 -5.39 -12.65 2.24
C ILE A 358 -4.55 -13.28 3.36
N SER A 359 -4.79 -14.56 3.67
CA SER A 359 -4.02 -15.29 4.69
C SER A 359 -2.53 -15.32 4.37
N LEU A 360 -2.17 -15.52 3.09
CA LEU A 360 -0.77 -15.53 2.65
C LEU A 360 -0.08 -14.18 2.89
N LEU A 361 -0.80 -13.06 2.70
CA LEU A 361 -0.25 -11.72 2.96
C LEU A 361 -0.18 -11.42 4.46
N ALA A 362 -1.17 -11.85 5.24
CA ALA A 362 -1.20 -11.65 6.68
C ALA A 362 -0.09 -12.41 7.41
N LEU A 363 0.29 -13.60 6.91
CA LEU A 363 1.29 -14.48 7.50
C LEU A 363 2.63 -13.79 7.79
N ASN A 364 3.09 -12.92 6.90
CA ASN A 364 4.35 -12.20 7.10
C ASN A 364 4.28 -11.26 8.31
N SER A 365 3.20 -10.50 8.40
CA SER A 365 2.99 -9.55 9.49
C SER A 365 2.72 -10.25 10.82
N LEU A 366 1.96 -11.36 10.79
CA LEU A 366 1.74 -12.21 11.96
C LEU A 366 3.06 -12.80 12.46
N PHE A 367 3.93 -13.26 11.57
CA PHE A 367 5.23 -13.80 11.93
C PHE A 367 6.16 -12.76 12.57
N THR A 368 6.21 -11.54 12.03
CA THR A 368 6.94 -10.44 12.66
C THR A 368 6.43 -10.19 14.09
N LEU A 369 5.13 -10.30 14.32
CA LEU A 369 4.55 -10.19 15.68
C LEU A 369 4.94 -11.38 16.59
N ILE A 370 5.02 -12.60 16.04
CA ILE A 370 5.44 -13.79 16.79
C ILE A 370 6.90 -13.66 17.22
N ILE A 371 7.82 -13.29 16.32
CA ILE A 371 9.25 -13.18 16.62
C ILE A 371 9.58 -11.97 17.47
N ASP A 372 9.18 -10.78 17.05
CA ASP A 372 9.68 -9.54 17.66
C ASP A 372 8.96 -9.22 18.97
N TYR A 373 7.71 -9.68 19.11
CA TYR A 373 6.84 -9.36 20.25
C TYR A 373 6.42 -10.59 21.08
N ASN A 374 6.99 -11.78 20.79
CA ASN A 374 6.74 -13.04 21.49
C ASN A 374 5.24 -13.34 21.68
N LEU A 375 4.46 -13.11 20.63
CA LEU A 375 3.03 -13.43 20.61
C LEU A 375 2.85 -14.88 20.18
N ASP A 376 2.18 -15.68 21.00
CA ASP A 376 1.88 -17.07 20.65
C ASP A 376 0.59 -17.15 19.81
N TYR A 377 0.68 -17.81 18.66
CA TYR A 377 -0.48 -18.19 17.86
C TYR A 377 -0.76 -19.69 18.06
N PRO A 378 -1.90 -20.08 18.65
CA PRO A 378 -2.23 -21.48 18.86
C PRO A 378 -2.34 -22.22 17.52
N ASP A 379 -1.82 -23.44 17.44
CA ASP A 379 -1.91 -24.32 16.26
C ASP A 379 -1.36 -23.71 14.95
N PHE A 380 -0.31 -22.90 15.05
CA PHE A 380 0.35 -22.28 13.90
C PHE A 380 0.65 -23.27 12.76
N TYR A 381 1.26 -24.41 13.07
CA TYR A 381 1.65 -25.40 12.06
C TYR A 381 0.45 -26.14 11.45
N HIS A 382 -0.62 -26.42 12.20
CA HIS A 382 -1.86 -26.99 11.64
C HIS A 382 -2.46 -26.06 10.59
N LYS A 383 -2.53 -24.75 10.91
CA LYS A 383 -3.07 -23.76 9.97
C LYS A 383 -2.14 -23.54 8.77
N LEU A 384 -0.82 -23.55 8.99
CA LEU A 384 0.17 -23.47 7.91
C LEU A 384 0.05 -24.67 6.95
N TYR A 385 -0.17 -25.87 7.48
CA TYR A 385 -0.39 -27.08 6.70
C TYR A 385 -1.67 -26.99 5.86
N ARG A 386 -2.76 -26.46 6.43
CA ARG A 386 -4.01 -26.18 5.70
C ARG A 386 -3.86 -25.10 4.64
N LEU A 387 -2.97 -24.12 4.86
CA LEU A 387 -2.74 -23.02 3.93
C LEU A 387 -1.99 -23.47 2.67
N LEU A 388 -1.24 -24.57 2.73
CA LEU A 388 -0.65 -25.23 1.56
C LEU A 388 -1.74 -25.94 0.74
N ASP A 389 -2.54 -25.14 0.03
CA ASP A 389 -3.56 -25.60 -0.92
C ASP A 389 -3.04 -25.60 -2.37
N ALA A 390 -3.81 -26.19 -3.28
CA ALA A 390 -3.51 -26.20 -4.71
C ALA A 390 -3.35 -24.78 -5.28
N ASN A 391 -4.07 -23.80 -4.72
CA ASN A 391 -4.08 -22.44 -5.24
C ASN A 391 -2.80 -21.66 -4.92
N VAL A 392 -2.10 -21.95 -3.81
CA VAL A 392 -0.87 -21.22 -3.39
C VAL A 392 0.14 -21.14 -4.52
N MET A 393 0.30 -22.21 -5.30
CA MET A 393 1.29 -22.28 -6.38
C MET A 393 0.96 -21.36 -7.57
N HIS A 394 -0.32 -20.98 -7.71
CA HIS A 394 -0.83 -20.08 -8.75
C HIS A 394 -0.95 -18.62 -8.28
N VAL A 395 -0.75 -18.34 -6.98
CA VAL A 395 -0.83 -16.97 -6.45
C VAL A 395 0.44 -16.17 -6.75
N LYS A 396 0.26 -14.88 -7.10
CA LYS A 396 1.35 -13.94 -7.41
C LYS A 396 2.39 -13.78 -6.29
N TYR A 397 1.97 -13.93 -5.04
CA TYR A 397 2.79 -13.70 -3.85
C TYR A 397 3.51 -14.95 -3.33
N ARG A 398 3.52 -16.06 -4.09
CA ARG A 398 4.13 -17.34 -3.70
C ARG A 398 5.58 -17.24 -3.25
N SER A 399 6.41 -16.43 -3.92
CA SER A 399 7.83 -16.27 -3.54
C SER A 399 7.98 -15.78 -2.10
N ARG A 400 7.13 -14.84 -1.68
CA ARG A 400 7.15 -14.30 -0.31
C ARG A 400 6.69 -15.34 0.70
N PHE A 401 5.66 -16.11 0.34
CA PHE A 401 5.15 -17.18 1.17
C PHE A 401 6.22 -18.27 1.39
N PHE A 402 6.87 -18.77 0.34
CA PHE A 402 7.87 -19.83 0.47
C PHE A 402 9.16 -19.40 1.19
N ARG A 403 9.55 -18.13 1.11
CA ARG A 403 10.62 -17.58 1.98
C ARG A 403 10.26 -17.73 3.47
N LEU A 404 9.01 -17.46 3.82
CA LEU A 404 8.52 -17.59 5.19
C LEU A 404 8.38 -19.05 5.61
N VAL A 405 7.85 -19.91 4.74
CA VAL A 405 7.74 -21.35 5.04
C VAL A 405 9.11 -21.97 5.27
N ASP A 406 10.14 -21.59 4.50
CA ASP A 406 11.50 -22.08 4.73
C ASP A 406 12.02 -21.67 6.11
N LEU A 407 11.78 -20.42 6.50
CA LEU A 407 12.12 -19.92 7.83
C LEU A 407 11.34 -20.64 8.96
N PHE A 408 10.06 -20.98 8.76
CA PHE A 408 9.27 -21.71 9.76
C PHE A 408 9.69 -23.16 9.92
N LEU A 409 10.10 -23.80 8.82
CA LEU A 409 10.59 -25.18 8.81
C LEU A 409 12.11 -25.29 9.07
N GLN A 410 12.79 -24.16 9.32
CA GLN A 410 14.16 -24.09 9.83
C GLN A 410 14.26 -24.34 11.34
N SER A 411 13.15 -24.30 12.07
CA SER A 411 13.15 -24.53 13.51
C SER A 411 13.64 -25.95 13.86
N SER A 412 14.54 -26.04 14.85
CA SER A 412 15.12 -27.31 15.33
C SER A 412 14.15 -28.13 16.19
N HIS A 413 13.08 -27.54 16.70
CA HIS A 413 12.14 -28.16 17.63
C HIS A 413 10.95 -28.86 16.94
N LEU A 414 11.05 -29.10 15.63
CA LEU A 414 9.97 -29.73 14.86
C LEU A 414 10.09 -31.26 14.88
N PRO A 415 9.01 -31.98 15.23
CA PRO A 415 9.00 -33.43 15.17
C PRO A 415 9.06 -33.92 13.71
N ALA A 416 9.71 -35.06 13.50
CA ALA A 416 9.90 -35.62 12.16
C ALA A 416 8.57 -35.94 11.43
N SER A 417 7.53 -36.35 12.17
CA SER A 417 6.19 -36.60 11.60
C SER A 417 5.56 -35.37 10.96
N LEU A 418 5.71 -34.20 11.61
CA LEU A 418 5.24 -32.92 11.09
C LEU A 418 5.97 -32.58 9.78
N VAL A 419 7.30 -32.68 9.77
CA VAL A 419 8.10 -32.38 8.58
C VAL A 419 7.77 -33.34 7.43
N ALA A 420 7.59 -34.63 7.72
CA ALA A 420 7.15 -35.62 6.74
C ALA A 420 5.78 -35.25 6.13
N ALA A 421 4.82 -34.79 6.95
CA ALA A 421 3.52 -34.30 6.47
C ALA A 421 3.67 -33.14 5.48
N PHE A 422 4.49 -32.14 5.83
CA PHE A 422 4.80 -31.00 4.95
C PHE A 422 5.47 -31.45 3.65
N ILE A 423 6.46 -32.34 3.71
CA ILE A 423 7.16 -32.88 2.53
C ILE A 423 6.18 -33.60 1.60
N LYS A 424 5.37 -34.52 2.14
CA LYS A 424 4.42 -35.31 1.35
C LYS A 424 3.33 -34.44 0.72
N ARG A 425 2.78 -33.46 1.47
CA ARG A 425 1.83 -32.50 0.91
C ARG A 425 2.46 -31.63 -0.18
N MET A 426 3.68 -31.14 0.01
CA MET A 426 4.41 -30.40 -1.03
C MET A 426 4.69 -31.25 -2.26
N ALA A 427 5.00 -32.53 -2.10
CA ALA A 427 5.21 -33.46 -3.20
C ALA A 427 3.91 -33.70 -3.99
N ARG A 428 2.76 -33.88 -3.33
CA ARG A 428 1.45 -33.95 -3.99
C ARG A 428 1.12 -32.66 -4.77
N LEU A 429 1.29 -31.50 -4.13
CA LEU A 429 1.07 -30.20 -4.76
C LEU A 429 1.97 -29.97 -5.98
N SER A 430 3.17 -30.56 -6.00
CA SER A 430 4.12 -30.40 -7.10
C SER A 430 3.65 -31.03 -8.42
N LEU A 431 2.70 -31.98 -8.37
CA LEU A 431 2.10 -32.60 -9.57
C LEU A 431 1.15 -31.67 -10.32
N THR A 432 0.38 -30.86 -9.58
CA THR A 432 -0.55 -29.88 -10.16
C THR A 432 0.08 -28.51 -10.36
N ALA A 433 1.26 -28.29 -9.78
CA ALA A 433 1.94 -26.99 -9.80
C ALA A 433 2.48 -26.63 -11.20
N PRO A 434 2.54 -25.32 -11.54
CA PRO A 434 3.28 -24.86 -12.70
C PRO A 434 4.79 -25.18 -12.52
N PRO A 435 5.57 -25.34 -13.60
CA PRO A 435 7.00 -25.69 -13.50
C PRO A 435 7.80 -24.71 -12.64
N ALA A 436 7.43 -23.43 -12.66
CA ALA A 436 8.06 -22.41 -11.83
C ALA A 436 7.84 -22.63 -10.33
N GLY A 437 6.69 -23.21 -9.96
CA GLY A 437 6.40 -23.64 -8.60
C GLY A 437 7.06 -24.97 -8.24
N THR A 438 7.04 -25.95 -9.15
CA THR A 438 7.63 -27.28 -8.96
C THR A 438 9.12 -27.20 -8.61
N VAL A 439 9.88 -26.31 -9.26
CA VAL A 439 11.30 -26.09 -8.95
C VAL A 439 11.52 -25.64 -7.50
N ILE A 440 10.67 -24.75 -6.98
CA ILE A 440 10.73 -24.27 -5.59
C ILE A 440 10.46 -25.43 -4.62
N LEU A 441 9.41 -26.21 -4.89
CA LEU A 441 9.01 -27.34 -4.05
C LEU A 441 10.10 -28.42 -4.01
N ILE A 442 10.69 -28.79 -5.15
CA ILE A 442 11.78 -29.77 -5.22
C ILE A 442 12.99 -29.30 -4.38
N ALA A 443 13.43 -28.05 -4.54
CA ALA A 443 14.57 -27.52 -3.79
C ALA A 443 14.28 -27.48 -2.28
N MET A 444 13.06 -27.12 -1.90
CA MET A 444 12.62 -27.09 -0.50
C MET A 444 12.54 -28.49 0.10
N ILE A 445 11.98 -29.46 -0.61
CA ILE A 445 11.91 -30.86 -0.17
C ILE A 445 13.32 -31.43 0.03
N TYR A 446 14.26 -31.14 -0.89
CA TYR A 446 15.66 -31.54 -0.72
C TYR A 446 16.27 -30.98 0.57
N ASN A 447 16.09 -29.68 0.83
CA ASN A 447 16.61 -29.03 2.02
C ASN A 447 16.01 -29.63 3.32
N LEU A 448 14.71 -29.95 3.32
CA LEU A 448 14.04 -30.55 4.47
C LEU A 448 14.49 -31.99 4.72
N LEU A 449 14.61 -32.81 3.68
CA LEU A 449 15.12 -34.18 3.79
C LEU A 449 16.56 -34.22 4.32
N LYS A 450 17.41 -33.29 3.86
CA LYS A 450 18.79 -33.21 4.33
C LYS A 450 18.89 -32.75 5.78
N ARG A 451 18.00 -31.84 6.22
CA ARG A 451 17.92 -31.36 7.62
C ARG A 451 17.35 -32.41 8.57
N HIS A 452 16.39 -33.21 8.11
CA HIS A 452 15.72 -34.24 8.91
C HIS A 452 15.94 -35.65 8.30
N PRO A 453 17.08 -36.32 8.60
CA PRO A 453 17.39 -37.64 8.07
C PRO A 453 16.34 -38.72 8.34
N SER A 454 15.54 -38.56 9.41
CA SER A 454 14.41 -39.46 9.71
C SER A 454 13.35 -39.48 8.60
N CYS A 455 13.23 -38.41 7.81
CA CYS A 455 12.31 -38.35 6.67
C CYS A 455 12.88 -39.02 5.41
N MET A 456 14.13 -39.48 5.41
CA MET A 456 14.74 -40.17 4.26
C MET A 456 14.06 -41.51 3.96
N VAL A 457 13.37 -42.09 4.95
CA VAL A 457 12.50 -43.27 4.83
C VAL A 457 11.41 -43.07 3.76
N LEU A 458 11.04 -41.82 3.44
CA LEU A 458 10.09 -41.50 2.39
C LEU A 458 10.62 -41.76 0.97
N ILE A 459 11.95 -41.75 0.79
CA ILE A 459 12.61 -42.04 -0.50
C ILE A 459 13.00 -43.51 -0.57
N HIS A 460 13.57 -44.05 0.52
CA HIS A 460 14.12 -45.39 0.55
C HIS A 460 13.64 -46.15 1.78
N ARG A 461 12.99 -47.29 1.56
CA ARG A 461 12.59 -48.25 2.60
C ARG A 461 13.25 -49.59 2.34
N ASP A 462 13.93 -50.12 3.35
CA ASP A 462 14.59 -51.43 3.27
C ASP A 462 13.60 -52.60 3.35
N ALA A 463 12.50 -52.43 4.09
CA ALA A 463 11.43 -53.40 4.21
C ALA A 463 10.29 -53.03 3.26
N VAL A 464 10.15 -53.78 2.17
CA VAL A 464 8.95 -53.76 1.33
C VAL A 464 7.95 -54.71 1.96
N ASP A 465 7.35 -54.30 3.07
CA ASP A 465 6.12 -54.94 3.50
C ASP A 465 5.09 -54.77 2.38
N SER A 466 4.25 -55.78 2.20
CA SER A 466 3.27 -55.96 1.12
C SER A 466 2.58 -54.66 0.69
N ALA A 467 2.14 -54.63 -0.59
CA ALA A 467 1.45 -53.53 -1.28
C ALA A 467 0.12 -53.10 -0.62
N ASP A 468 0.18 -52.70 0.64
CA ASP A 468 -0.89 -52.11 1.41
C ASP A 468 -0.95 -50.63 1.06
N ALA A 469 -2.17 -50.13 0.86
CA ALA A 469 -2.46 -48.80 0.33
C ALA A 469 -1.63 -47.68 0.99
N ASP A 470 -1.27 -46.65 0.21
CA ASP A 470 -0.58 -45.44 0.71
C ASP A 470 -1.29 -44.93 1.97
N ALA A 471 -0.60 -44.98 3.12
CA ALA A 471 -1.16 -44.60 4.42
C ALA A 471 -1.47 -43.10 4.55
N PHE A 472 -1.05 -42.30 3.57
CA PHE A 472 -1.24 -40.86 3.56
C PHE A 472 -2.67 -40.43 3.18
N ASP A 473 -3.35 -39.73 4.10
CA ASP A 473 -4.62 -39.06 3.81
C ASP A 473 -4.38 -37.58 3.42
N GLU A 474 -4.74 -37.24 2.18
CA GLU A 474 -4.60 -35.88 1.66
C GLU A 474 -5.60 -34.90 2.28
N ASN A 475 -6.80 -35.35 2.64
CA ASN A 475 -7.88 -34.50 3.15
C ASN A 475 -7.72 -34.17 4.64
N GLU A 476 -6.85 -34.89 5.34
CA GLU A 476 -6.59 -34.65 6.75
C GLU A 476 -5.99 -33.24 6.95
N THR A 477 -6.52 -32.54 7.95
CA THR A 477 -6.13 -31.17 8.27
C THR A 477 -5.04 -31.12 9.34
N ASP A 478 -4.96 -32.18 10.15
CA ASP A 478 -3.98 -32.33 11.20
C ASP A 478 -2.71 -33.03 10.65
N PRO A 479 -1.56 -32.33 10.56
CA PRO A 479 -0.34 -32.91 10.02
C PRO A 479 0.17 -34.08 10.87
N TYR A 480 -0.22 -34.20 12.14
CA TYR A 480 0.19 -35.33 13.00
C TYR A 480 -0.60 -36.61 12.72
N LYS A 481 -1.77 -36.52 12.09
CA LYS A 481 -2.67 -37.66 11.82
C LYS A 481 -2.67 -38.12 10.37
N CYS A 482 -2.05 -37.38 9.47
CA CYS A 482 -2.06 -37.69 8.05
C CYS A 482 -1.28 -38.95 7.64
N GLY A 483 -0.55 -39.62 8.54
CA GLY A 483 0.18 -40.86 8.22
C GLY A 483 1.37 -40.70 7.27
N ALA A 484 1.86 -39.47 7.05
CA ALA A 484 2.86 -39.20 6.02
C ALA A 484 4.20 -39.94 6.20
N ILE A 485 4.61 -40.24 7.44
CA ILE A 485 5.87 -40.97 7.69
C ILE A 485 5.79 -42.42 7.21
N ASP A 486 4.58 -42.99 7.12
CA ASP A 486 4.32 -44.37 6.70
C ASP A 486 4.07 -44.47 5.18
N SER A 487 4.11 -43.33 4.47
CA SER A 487 4.02 -43.20 3.01
C SER A 487 5.41 -43.13 2.32
N SER A 488 5.42 -43.20 0.98
CA SER A 488 6.59 -42.94 0.13
C SER A 488 6.37 -41.76 -0.85
N LEU A 489 7.44 -41.23 -1.45
CA LEU A 489 7.40 -40.04 -2.35
C LEU A 489 7.41 -40.41 -3.85
N TRP A 490 6.40 -41.13 -4.32
CA TRP A 490 6.26 -41.46 -5.74
C TRP A 490 6.09 -40.23 -6.64
N GLU A 491 5.57 -39.13 -6.11
CA GLU A 491 5.33 -37.90 -6.86
C GLU A 491 6.63 -37.32 -7.42
N LEU A 492 7.70 -37.32 -6.62
CA LEU A 492 9.02 -36.84 -7.06
C LEU A 492 9.62 -37.73 -8.14
N GLN A 493 9.40 -39.05 -8.05
CA GLN A 493 9.83 -39.99 -9.07
C GLN A 493 9.10 -39.73 -10.39
N THR A 494 7.80 -39.45 -10.37
CA THR A 494 7.04 -39.10 -11.59
C THR A 494 7.50 -37.78 -12.21
N LEU A 495 7.95 -36.81 -11.39
CA LEU A 495 8.51 -35.55 -11.87
C LEU A 495 9.88 -35.70 -12.55
N ALA A 496 10.56 -36.85 -12.41
CA ALA A 496 11.79 -37.12 -13.14
C ALA A 496 11.59 -37.19 -14.67
N ASP A 497 10.37 -37.48 -15.11
CA ASP A 497 9.95 -37.54 -16.52
C ASP A 497 9.12 -36.31 -16.94
N HIS A 498 9.31 -35.18 -16.25
CA HIS A 498 8.61 -33.94 -16.55
C HIS A 498 9.02 -33.35 -17.92
N TYR A 499 8.06 -32.75 -18.62
CA TYR A 499 8.26 -32.21 -19.98
C TYR A 499 9.33 -31.12 -20.08
N TYR A 500 9.51 -30.34 -19.01
CA TYR A 500 10.54 -29.30 -18.92
C TYR A 500 11.86 -29.90 -18.42
N PRO A 501 12.94 -29.88 -19.21
CA PRO A 501 14.18 -30.59 -18.88
C PRO A 501 14.81 -30.18 -17.56
N ASN A 502 14.79 -28.89 -17.19
CA ASN A 502 15.42 -28.42 -15.96
C ASN A 502 14.71 -28.95 -14.70
N VAL A 503 13.38 -29.11 -14.75
CA VAL A 503 12.61 -29.73 -13.66
C VAL A 503 12.94 -31.22 -13.57
N ALA A 504 12.95 -31.92 -14.71
CA ALA A 504 13.32 -33.34 -14.77
C ALA A 504 14.72 -33.60 -14.20
N THR A 505 15.72 -32.80 -14.59
CA THR A 505 17.08 -32.93 -14.04
C THR A 505 17.14 -32.61 -12.56
N LEU A 506 16.30 -31.71 -12.07
CA LEU A 506 16.26 -31.38 -10.65
C LEU A 506 15.60 -32.49 -9.82
N ALA A 507 14.53 -33.10 -10.34
CA ALA A 507 13.88 -34.24 -9.71
C ALA A 507 14.79 -35.49 -9.67
N LYS A 508 15.64 -35.70 -10.70
CA LYS A 508 16.62 -36.81 -10.74
C LYS A 508 17.65 -36.78 -9.61
N ILE A 509 17.86 -35.63 -8.96
CA ILE A 509 18.76 -35.53 -7.80
C ILE A 509 18.31 -36.45 -6.66
N PHE A 510 17.01 -36.74 -6.54
CA PHE A 510 16.49 -37.67 -5.51
C PHE A 510 16.86 -39.13 -5.78
N SER A 511 17.16 -39.49 -7.03
CA SER A 511 17.67 -40.81 -7.41
C SER A 511 19.19 -40.91 -7.30
N GLU A 512 19.89 -39.78 -7.21
CA GLU A 512 21.34 -39.68 -7.06
C GLU A 512 21.75 -39.51 -5.59
N GLN A 513 23.04 -39.58 -5.31
CA GLN A 513 23.55 -39.36 -3.95
C GLN A 513 23.46 -37.88 -3.55
N PHE A 514 23.02 -37.61 -2.31
CA PHE A 514 22.88 -36.26 -1.75
C PHE A 514 24.24 -35.63 -1.41
N THR A 515 24.94 -35.18 -2.45
CA THR A 515 26.28 -34.57 -2.37
C THR A 515 26.23 -33.08 -2.01
N LYS A 516 25.18 -32.35 -2.38
CA LYS A 516 25.05 -30.92 -2.07
C LYS A 516 24.56 -30.70 -0.63
N PRO A 517 25.14 -29.75 0.12
CA PRO A 517 24.71 -29.48 1.49
C PRO A 517 23.30 -28.86 1.55
N SER A 518 23.02 -27.85 0.72
CA SER A 518 21.71 -27.23 0.59
C SER A 518 21.58 -26.51 -0.75
N TYR A 519 20.34 -26.26 -1.15
CA TYR A 519 20.00 -25.35 -2.25
C TYR A 519 19.62 -23.99 -1.69
N ASN A 520 20.16 -22.92 -2.27
CA ASN A 520 19.70 -21.57 -1.99
C ASN A 520 18.34 -21.35 -2.65
N LEU A 521 17.29 -21.13 -1.85
CA LEU A 521 15.94 -20.97 -2.37
C LEU A 521 15.75 -19.66 -3.16
N GLU A 522 16.50 -18.61 -2.83
CA GLU A 522 16.40 -17.31 -3.53
C GLU A 522 16.65 -17.41 -5.04
N ASP A 523 17.47 -18.38 -5.46
CA ASP A 523 17.77 -18.62 -6.87
C ASP A 523 16.55 -19.17 -7.65
N PHE A 524 15.58 -19.76 -6.94
CA PHE A 524 14.44 -20.46 -7.52
C PHE A 524 13.09 -19.72 -7.36
N LEU A 525 12.97 -18.86 -6.33
CA LEU A 525 11.70 -18.29 -5.89
C LEU A 525 11.02 -17.37 -6.92
N ASP A 526 11.78 -16.55 -7.65
CA ASP A 526 11.23 -15.49 -8.50
C ASP A 526 11.13 -15.88 -9.99
N HIS A 527 11.14 -17.18 -10.29
CA HIS A 527 10.92 -17.66 -11.64
C HIS A 527 9.45 -17.57 -12.09
N THR A 528 9.26 -17.15 -13.33
CA THR A 528 7.97 -17.07 -14.02
C THR A 528 8.09 -17.66 -15.43
N TYR A 529 6.95 -17.95 -16.07
CA TYR A 529 6.95 -18.42 -17.47
C TYR A 529 7.68 -17.47 -18.42
N ILE A 530 7.58 -16.15 -18.17
CA ILE A 530 8.28 -15.13 -18.96
C ILE A 530 9.79 -15.32 -18.83
N THR A 531 10.30 -15.43 -17.59
CA THR A 531 11.74 -15.64 -17.36
C THR A 531 12.25 -16.96 -17.95
N PHE A 532 11.42 -18.02 -17.96
CA PHE A 532 11.78 -19.29 -18.59
C PHE A 532 11.87 -19.18 -20.10
N LEU A 533 10.93 -18.48 -20.72
CA LEU A 533 10.94 -18.24 -22.15
C LEU A 533 12.13 -17.36 -22.55
N GLU A 534 12.41 -16.28 -21.82
CA GLU A 534 13.57 -15.42 -22.05
C GLU A 534 14.89 -16.19 -21.93
N LYS A 535 15.01 -17.07 -20.91
CA LYS A 535 16.17 -17.95 -20.74
C LYS A 535 16.33 -18.90 -21.93
N GLU A 536 15.25 -19.47 -22.45
CA GLU A 536 15.34 -20.38 -23.61
C GLU A 536 15.64 -19.62 -24.91
N LEU A 537 15.11 -18.40 -25.09
CA LEU A 537 15.37 -17.56 -26.26
C LEU A 537 16.83 -17.06 -26.32
N THR A 538 17.41 -16.75 -25.16
CA THR A 538 18.81 -16.31 -25.03
C THR A 538 19.81 -17.46 -25.07
N ARG A 539 19.34 -18.71 -24.98
CA ARG A 539 20.19 -19.90 -24.99
C ARG A 539 20.89 -20.04 -26.34
N LYS A 540 22.21 -20.10 -26.31
CA LYS A 540 23.01 -20.39 -27.52
C LYS A 540 22.70 -21.81 -28.00
N ARG A 541 22.20 -21.92 -29.24
CA ARG A 541 21.97 -23.21 -29.90
C ARG A 541 23.31 -23.91 -30.10
N LYS A 542 23.50 -25.05 -29.44
CA LYS A 542 24.72 -25.87 -29.54
C LYS A 542 24.67 -26.87 -30.70
N LYS A 543 23.46 -27.26 -31.11
CA LYS A 543 23.20 -28.23 -32.18
C LYS A 543 21.97 -27.77 -32.96
N ASP A 544 21.93 -28.11 -34.24
CA ASP A 544 20.73 -27.91 -35.04
C ASP A 544 19.58 -28.77 -34.52
N PRO A 545 18.33 -28.28 -34.59
CA PRO A 545 17.16 -29.04 -34.13
C PRO A 545 16.99 -30.30 -34.98
N ALA A 546 16.75 -31.43 -34.32
CA ALA A 546 16.45 -32.68 -35.00
C ALA A 546 15.06 -32.60 -35.66
N LEU A 547 14.93 -33.20 -36.85
CA LEU A 547 13.65 -33.35 -37.56
C LEU A 547 13.13 -34.77 -37.38
N ALA A 548 11.80 -34.92 -37.32
CA ALA A 548 11.18 -36.24 -37.34
C ALA A 548 11.41 -36.90 -38.71
N PHE A 549 11.96 -38.12 -38.73
CA PHE A 549 12.20 -38.88 -39.96
C PHE A 549 10.91 -39.47 -40.54
N GLU A 550 10.02 -39.93 -39.65
CA GLU A 550 8.73 -40.48 -40.03
C GLU A 550 7.78 -39.35 -40.44
N LYS A 551 7.31 -39.40 -41.68
CA LYS A 551 6.27 -38.48 -42.15
C LYS A 551 4.94 -38.91 -41.52
N PRO A 552 4.20 -37.99 -40.87
CA PRO A 552 2.88 -38.33 -40.32
C PRO A 552 1.93 -38.71 -41.47
N SER A 553 1.11 -39.75 -41.26
CA SER A 553 0.12 -40.23 -42.24
C SER A 553 -0.96 -39.19 -42.54
N SER A 554 -1.30 -38.34 -41.57
CA SER A 554 -2.19 -37.19 -41.73
C SER A 554 -1.67 -35.97 -40.95
N LEU A 555 -1.85 -34.77 -41.52
CA LEU A 555 -1.44 -33.49 -40.90
C LEU A 555 -2.44 -32.99 -39.86
N PHE A 556 -3.71 -33.36 -40.02
CA PHE A 556 -4.79 -33.14 -39.08
C PHE A 556 -5.47 -34.49 -38.88
N PRO A 557 -5.68 -34.98 -37.64
CA PRO A 557 -6.24 -36.30 -37.37
C PRO A 557 -7.77 -36.37 -37.60
N ALA A 558 -8.26 -35.73 -38.66
CA ALA A 558 -9.63 -35.84 -39.14
C ALA A 558 -9.58 -36.13 -40.65
N LEU A 559 -10.19 -37.23 -41.06
CA LEU A 559 -10.29 -37.76 -42.42
C LEU A 559 -9.15 -38.73 -42.82
N GLU A 560 -9.18 -39.92 -42.24
CA GLU A 560 -8.81 -41.10 -43.02
C GLU A 560 -10.04 -41.47 -43.87
N ALA A 561 -9.96 -41.27 -45.18
CA ALA A 561 -10.87 -41.91 -46.11
C ALA A 561 -10.54 -43.41 -46.08
N VAL A 562 -11.51 -44.23 -45.65
CA VAL A 562 -11.45 -45.68 -45.80
C VAL A 562 -11.25 -45.96 -47.29
N GLY A 563 -10.15 -46.62 -47.65
CA GLY A 563 -9.88 -47.07 -49.01
C GLY A 563 -10.98 -48.03 -49.48
N PRO A 564 -11.18 -48.19 -50.80
CA PRO A 564 -12.33 -48.89 -51.34
C PRO A 564 -12.31 -50.35 -50.86
N THR A 565 -13.36 -50.77 -50.16
CA THR A 565 -13.69 -52.20 -50.07
C THR A 565 -14.24 -52.61 -51.42
N ASP A 566 -13.60 -53.60 -52.04
CA ASP A 566 -14.14 -54.28 -53.20
C ASP A 566 -15.52 -54.85 -52.86
N GLU A 567 -16.41 -54.81 -53.86
CA GLU A 567 -17.78 -55.35 -53.94
C GLU A 567 -18.93 -54.38 -53.60
N ASP A 568 -19.49 -53.82 -54.69
CA ASP A 568 -20.92 -53.68 -55.00
C ASP A 568 -21.91 -53.41 -53.86
N ASP A 569 -22.25 -52.12 -53.66
CA ASP A 569 -23.65 -51.71 -53.61
C ASP A 569 -23.76 -50.17 -53.71
N GLU A 570 -24.53 -49.72 -54.72
CA GLU A 570 -24.96 -48.34 -54.84
C GLU A 570 -25.99 -48.03 -53.74
N THR A 571 -25.91 -46.82 -53.18
CA THR A 571 -26.86 -46.18 -52.24
C THR A 571 -26.64 -46.41 -50.74
N GLU A 572 -25.67 -45.69 -50.16
CA GLU A 572 -25.86 -45.00 -48.87
C GLU A 572 -24.78 -43.93 -48.70
N THR A 573 -25.18 -42.68 -48.43
CA THR A 573 -24.25 -41.61 -48.06
C THR A 573 -23.54 -42.00 -46.77
N PRO A 574 -22.20 -42.02 -46.70
CA PRO A 574 -21.51 -42.43 -45.47
C PRO A 574 -21.76 -41.38 -44.39
N GLU A 575 -22.45 -41.78 -43.31
CA GLU A 575 -22.50 -40.98 -42.10
C GLU A 575 -21.07 -40.84 -41.54
N LEU A 576 -20.56 -39.61 -41.56
CA LEU A 576 -19.31 -39.23 -40.92
C LEU A 576 -19.50 -39.32 -39.39
N GLN A 577 -19.24 -40.49 -38.81
CA GLN A 577 -19.09 -40.60 -37.36
C GLN A 577 -17.70 -40.09 -36.96
N ASP A 578 -17.73 -38.96 -36.25
CA ASP A 578 -16.56 -38.29 -35.71
C ASP A 578 -15.96 -39.09 -34.55
N THR A 579 -15.07 -40.03 -34.86
CA THR A 579 -14.30 -40.78 -33.85
C THR A 579 -13.33 -39.89 -33.06
N SER A 580 -13.16 -38.61 -33.46
CA SER A 580 -12.35 -37.66 -32.70
C SER A 580 -13.03 -37.23 -31.40
N ALA A 581 -14.37 -37.18 -31.34
CA ALA A 581 -15.11 -36.86 -30.13
C ALA A 581 -14.82 -37.86 -28.99
N ALA A 582 -14.64 -39.15 -29.31
CA ALA A 582 -14.35 -40.20 -28.33
C ALA A 582 -12.89 -40.20 -27.84
N LYS A 583 -11.94 -39.64 -28.61
CA LYS A 583 -10.54 -39.46 -28.17
C LYS A 583 -10.32 -38.12 -27.47
N TRP A 584 -11.13 -37.10 -27.78
CA TRP A 584 -11.10 -35.80 -27.13
C TRP A 584 -11.89 -35.80 -25.82
N SER A 585 -12.84 -36.72 -25.64
CA SER A 585 -13.50 -36.92 -24.34
C SER A 585 -12.54 -37.41 -23.23
N LEU A 586 -11.36 -37.91 -23.59
CA LEU A 586 -10.25 -38.19 -22.65
C LEU A 586 -9.54 -36.91 -22.15
N TRP A 587 -9.78 -35.77 -22.79
CA TRP A 587 -9.16 -34.47 -22.48
C TRP A 587 -10.18 -33.38 -22.11
N ALA A 588 -11.45 -33.76 -21.91
CA ALA A 588 -12.46 -32.87 -21.36
C ALA A 588 -12.27 -32.80 -19.84
N PHE A 589 -11.67 -31.70 -19.36
CA PHE A 589 -11.61 -31.32 -17.94
C PHE A 589 -12.81 -30.47 -17.54
#